data_AF-A0A941CCK3-F1
#
_entry.id   AF-A0A941CCK3-F1
#
_cell.length_a   1.000
_cell.length_b   1.000
_cell.length_c   1.000
_cell.angle_alpha   90.00
_cell.angle_beta   90.00
_cell.angle_gamma   90.00
#
_symmetry.space_group_name_H-M   'P 1'
#
loop_
_entity.id
_entity.type
_entity.pdbx_description
1 polymer ?
#
loop_
_entity_poly.entity_id
_entity_poly.type
_entity_poly.pdbx_seq_one_letter_code
_entity_poly.pdbx_strand_id
1 'polypeptide(L)'
;MKLKEQGSLFLKILLIGITLFLFRSCLSKKHSIVESDDAYVTLSSWDTQKTEKLVLKTKLLFYWKQWPLTDQNTFDKHILTKPDTLKTTSAVWTRRGHPPKGFGTYRFFIKQENPKSEAVLNLSRVLGACEVWINGKKLVTHGNLSKNLEDSMDGIPALTVELPKEELLDVMLLVSSSNSRLGGGFPLQNSIHEKESFYLTKKRKFAFEGLITLLILIFGGYQIFIYANIHREKYFLYFGFFCLLGGARQLFVGEAFIHNIFPGISFEIVQRLRYICFYAGLGFIFLYHHYLFPSYFSRKVVLFFTLVPSLGVAYVVLTPVFFGTYSVPVFHVFGFLNVIAGFWLIIKAINDKKPFAKLILLNLVILSATFANDILNAMMLRQTGFVVNMGLLAYVVFQMYLNSKIVKQREKMLTNMTLEIGDMNHQIQMNEARISKLLHESYYHLKSKRELADNLKKISHEDNTVSINTIVKNLRSELLEDNQLNTIKNDIEILNYDFIQRLKTKVPHLTDTDLEICSYIYMGLNRKEISRLRSTSIEAIRKSRYRIRKKLELAADDDLEDYLKSI
;
A
#
# COMPACT_ATOMS: atom_id res chain seq x y z
N MET A 1 11.26 -24.75 -14.03
CA MET A 1 11.73 -23.58 -14.79
C MET A 1 10.65 -23.00 -15.72
N LYS A 2 9.88 -23.82 -16.45
CA LYS A 2 8.81 -23.40 -17.37
C LYS A 2 7.66 -22.55 -16.77
N LEU A 3 7.27 -22.77 -15.50
CA LEU A 3 6.27 -21.94 -14.80
C LEU A 3 6.74 -20.50 -14.50
N LYS A 4 8.05 -20.25 -14.49
CA LYS A 4 8.64 -18.94 -14.14
C LYS A 4 8.64 -17.98 -15.33
N GLU A 5 8.73 -18.50 -16.55
CA GLU A 5 8.63 -17.73 -17.80
C GLU A 5 7.19 -17.42 -18.17
N GLN A 6 6.26 -18.36 -17.95
CA GLN A 6 4.83 -18.15 -18.26
C GLN A 6 4.20 -17.01 -17.44
N GLY A 7 4.54 -16.88 -16.16
CA GLY A 7 4.05 -15.76 -15.34
C GLY A 7 4.62 -14.39 -15.73
N SER A 8 5.86 -14.36 -16.24
CA SER A 8 6.51 -13.14 -16.77
C SER A 8 5.90 -12.73 -18.12
N LEU A 9 5.62 -13.70 -18.98
CA LEU A 9 5.00 -13.50 -20.29
C LEU A 9 3.56 -13.00 -20.13
N PHE A 10 2.77 -13.63 -19.27
CA PHE A 10 1.38 -13.22 -18.98
C PHE A 10 1.31 -11.79 -18.44
N LEU A 11 2.21 -11.42 -17.53
CA LEU A 11 2.25 -10.07 -16.96
C LEU A 11 2.69 -9.02 -17.99
N LYS A 12 3.65 -9.34 -18.87
CA LYS A 12 4.03 -8.46 -19.98
C LYS A 12 2.87 -8.27 -20.96
N ILE A 13 2.16 -9.36 -21.31
CA ILE A 13 0.98 -9.31 -22.18
C ILE A 13 -0.15 -8.50 -21.52
N LEU A 14 -0.35 -8.65 -20.21
CA LEU A 14 -1.35 -7.89 -19.47
C LEU A 14 -0.98 -6.40 -19.36
N LEU A 15 0.29 -6.07 -19.07
CA LEU A 15 0.78 -4.69 -19.03
C LEU A 15 0.70 -4.02 -20.40
N ILE A 16 1.09 -4.73 -21.46
CA ILE A 16 0.98 -4.27 -22.85
C ILE A 16 -0.49 -4.10 -23.22
N GLY A 17 -1.37 -5.03 -22.81
CA GLY A 17 -2.81 -4.93 -23.01
C GLY A 17 -3.42 -3.72 -22.31
N ILE A 18 -3.05 -3.46 -21.06
CA ILE A 18 -3.52 -2.31 -20.28
C ILE A 18 -2.96 -1.00 -20.85
N THR A 19 -1.68 -0.94 -21.23
CA THR A 19 -1.06 0.27 -21.83
C THR A 19 -1.62 0.58 -23.23
N LEU A 20 -1.76 -0.42 -24.11
CA LEU A 20 -2.40 -0.25 -25.41
C LEU A 20 -3.87 0.18 -25.27
N PHE A 21 -4.58 -0.30 -24.25
CA PHE A 21 -5.97 0.07 -23.99
C PHE A 21 -6.13 1.48 -23.39
N LEU A 22 -5.24 1.89 -22.48
CA LEU A 22 -5.18 3.27 -21.99
C LEU A 22 -4.89 4.26 -23.15
N PHE A 23 -4.02 3.86 -24.10
CA PHE A 23 -3.80 4.63 -25.33
C PHE A 23 -5.05 4.67 -26.22
N ARG A 24 -5.78 3.57 -26.36
CA ARG A 24 -7.02 3.52 -27.16
C ARG A 24 -8.17 4.33 -26.55
N SER A 25 -8.24 4.42 -25.22
CA SER A 25 -9.18 5.32 -24.53
C SER A 25 -8.85 6.81 -24.72
N CYS A 26 -7.62 7.13 -25.13
CA CYS A 26 -7.19 8.48 -25.50
C CYS A 26 -7.53 8.83 -26.96
N LEU A 27 -7.76 7.82 -27.82
CA LEU A 27 -8.30 7.98 -29.18
C LEU A 27 -9.83 8.17 -29.14
N SER A 28 -10.27 9.26 -28.50
CA SER A 28 -11.66 9.73 -28.58
C SER A 28 -11.98 10.14 -30.02
N LYS A 29 -13.12 9.69 -30.56
CA LYS A 29 -13.69 10.30 -31.78
C LYS A 29 -13.90 11.80 -31.54
N LYS A 30 -13.74 12.61 -32.59
CA LYS A 30 -13.93 14.07 -32.53
C LYS A 30 -15.36 14.39 -32.05
N HIS A 31 -15.47 15.39 -31.18
CA HIS A 31 -16.76 15.91 -30.71
C HIS A 31 -17.08 17.21 -31.46
N SER A 32 -18.34 17.39 -31.85
CA SER A 32 -18.82 18.70 -32.31
C SER A 32 -19.22 19.51 -31.08
N ILE A 33 -18.72 20.73 -31.02
CA ILE A 33 -19.09 21.71 -30.00
C ILE A 33 -19.96 22.72 -30.72
N VAL A 34 -21.21 22.88 -30.25
CA VAL A 34 -22.06 24.00 -30.66
C VAL A 34 -21.97 25.05 -29.57
N GLU A 35 -21.28 26.13 -29.90
CA GLU A 35 -21.28 27.36 -29.10
C GLU A 35 -22.36 28.27 -29.68
N SER A 36 -23.35 28.61 -28.85
CA SER A 36 -24.37 29.59 -29.19
C SER A 36 -24.34 30.66 -28.13
N ASP A 37 -24.23 31.92 -28.57
CA ASP A 37 -24.32 33.07 -27.68
C ASP A 37 -25.76 33.33 -27.20
N ASP A 38 -26.75 32.60 -27.71
CA ASP A 38 -28.16 32.72 -27.32
C ASP A 38 -28.66 31.48 -26.56
N ALA A 39 -29.89 31.55 -26.04
CA ALA A 39 -30.52 30.43 -25.35
C ALA A 39 -30.98 29.30 -26.29
N TYR A 40 -30.68 29.42 -27.59
CA TYR A 40 -31.06 28.48 -28.64
C TYR A 40 -29.89 27.57 -29.03
N VAL A 41 -30.16 26.26 -29.08
CA VAL A 41 -29.27 25.22 -29.61
C VAL A 41 -29.79 24.83 -31.00
N THR A 42 -29.06 25.09 -32.07
CA THR A 42 -29.46 24.66 -33.42
C THR A 42 -28.76 23.37 -33.81
N LEU A 43 -29.53 22.33 -34.12
CA LEU A 43 -29.00 21.00 -34.47
C LEU A 43 -28.47 20.87 -35.90
N SER A 44 -28.65 21.87 -36.77
CA SER A 44 -28.23 21.80 -38.19
C SER A 44 -26.73 21.74 -38.42
N SER A 45 -25.94 22.12 -37.42
CA SER A 45 -24.48 21.99 -37.42
C SER A 45 -23.98 20.60 -37.02
N TRP A 46 -24.88 19.68 -36.61
CA TRP A 46 -24.52 18.37 -36.08
C TRP A 46 -24.57 17.27 -37.15
N ASP A 47 -23.39 16.94 -37.69
CA ASP A 47 -23.19 15.77 -38.56
C ASP A 47 -22.98 14.51 -37.69
N THR A 48 -24.02 13.68 -37.61
CA THR A 48 -24.05 12.43 -36.82
C THR A 48 -23.11 11.36 -37.37
N GLN A 49 -22.69 11.44 -38.63
CA GLN A 49 -21.72 10.52 -39.23
C GLN A 49 -20.29 10.88 -38.83
N LYS A 50 -20.00 12.17 -38.58
CA LYS A 50 -18.66 12.66 -38.21
C LYS A 50 -18.45 12.81 -36.70
N THR A 51 -19.51 13.04 -35.93
CA THR A 51 -19.38 13.38 -34.50
C THR A 51 -20.35 12.60 -33.62
N GLU A 52 -19.79 11.98 -32.56
CA GLU A 52 -20.53 11.05 -31.68
C GLU A 52 -21.56 11.74 -30.79
N LYS A 53 -21.33 13.02 -30.43
CA LYS A 53 -22.20 13.80 -29.56
C LYS A 53 -22.08 15.29 -29.84
N LEU A 54 -23.16 16.01 -29.56
CA LEU A 54 -23.23 17.46 -29.54
C LEU A 54 -23.13 17.97 -28.09
N VAL A 55 -22.09 18.72 -27.76
CA VAL A 55 -21.94 19.30 -26.41
C VAL A 55 -22.71 20.62 -26.32
N LEU A 56 -23.54 20.76 -25.29
CA LEU A 56 -24.33 21.98 -25.05
C LEU A 56 -23.48 23.05 -24.35
N LYS A 57 -23.13 24.11 -25.08
CA LYS A 57 -22.54 25.35 -24.55
C LYS A 57 -23.42 26.55 -24.94
N THR A 58 -24.58 26.66 -24.31
CA THR A 58 -25.54 27.75 -24.57
C THR A 58 -25.83 28.53 -23.30
N LYS A 59 -26.40 29.73 -23.46
CA LYS A 59 -26.95 30.47 -22.33
C LYS A 59 -28.14 29.72 -21.76
N LEU A 60 -28.10 29.43 -20.47
CA LEU A 60 -29.24 28.88 -19.73
C LEU A 60 -30.00 30.02 -19.04
N LEU A 61 -31.32 30.05 -19.20
CA LEU A 61 -32.18 30.93 -18.42
C LEU A 61 -32.47 30.25 -17.09
N PHE A 62 -32.24 30.94 -15.98
CA PHE A 62 -32.44 30.40 -14.63
C PHE A 62 -33.41 31.25 -13.83
N TYR A 63 -34.36 30.58 -13.17
CA TYR A 63 -35.39 31.21 -12.36
C TYR A 63 -35.33 30.63 -10.94
N TRP A 64 -34.75 31.39 -10.01
CA TRP A 64 -34.64 30.98 -8.62
C TRP A 64 -36.00 31.03 -7.91
N LYS A 65 -36.38 29.94 -7.20
CA LYS A 65 -37.66 29.80 -6.50
C LYS A 65 -38.92 30.04 -7.36
N GLN A 66 -38.82 29.85 -8.67
CA GLN A 66 -39.96 29.92 -9.56
C GLN A 66 -40.05 28.63 -10.37
N TRP A 67 -41.26 28.07 -10.46
CA TRP A 67 -41.60 26.95 -11.33
C TRP A 67 -42.82 27.32 -12.17
N PRO A 68 -42.92 26.81 -13.41
CA PRO A 68 -44.06 27.04 -14.30
C PRO A 68 -45.26 26.15 -13.92
N LEU A 69 -45.55 26.00 -12.63
CA LEU A 69 -46.64 25.17 -12.11
C LEU A 69 -47.50 26.01 -11.15
N THR A 70 -48.80 26.10 -11.45
CA THR A 70 -49.78 26.74 -10.57
C THR A 70 -49.99 25.91 -9.29
N ASP A 71 -50.74 26.45 -8.33
CA ASP A 71 -51.10 25.72 -7.10
C ASP A 71 -52.01 24.51 -7.37
N GLN A 72 -52.70 24.48 -8.52
CA GLN A 72 -53.45 23.33 -9.02
C GLN A 72 -52.58 22.36 -9.85
N ASN A 73 -51.26 22.56 -9.84
CA ASN A 73 -50.29 21.76 -10.59
C ASN A 73 -50.48 21.79 -12.11
N THR A 74 -51.10 22.85 -12.64
CA THR A 74 -51.22 23.09 -14.08
C THR A 74 -50.00 23.85 -14.60
N PHE A 75 -49.52 23.47 -15.79
CA PHE A 75 -48.34 24.10 -16.37
C PHE A 75 -48.67 25.49 -16.94
N ASP A 76 -48.01 26.52 -16.40
CA ASP A 76 -48.12 27.89 -16.87
C ASP A 76 -46.75 28.57 -16.93
N LYS A 77 -46.28 28.84 -18.15
CA LYS A 77 -45.00 29.50 -18.41
C LYS A 77 -44.96 30.97 -18.02
N HIS A 78 -46.12 31.63 -17.89
CA HIS A 78 -46.20 33.07 -17.60
C HIS A 78 -45.82 33.41 -16.15
N ILE A 79 -45.79 32.39 -15.27
CA ILE A 79 -45.29 32.50 -13.89
C ILE A 79 -43.80 32.87 -13.87
N LEU A 80 -43.04 32.41 -14.87
CA LEU A 80 -41.61 32.62 -14.94
C LEU A 80 -41.30 34.06 -15.37
N THR A 81 -40.70 34.84 -14.47
CA THR A 81 -40.36 36.24 -14.71
C THR A 81 -38.92 36.54 -14.32
N LYS A 82 -38.29 37.48 -15.05
CA LYS A 82 -36.93 37.99 -14.79
C LYS A 82 -35.87 36.89 -14.63
N PRO A 83 -35.54 36.13 -15.70
CA PRO A 83 -34.51 35.12 -15.62
C PRO A 83 -33.12 35.72 -15.37
N ASP A 84 -32.32 35.04 -14.56
CA ASP A 84 -30.88 35.18 -14.58
C ASP A 84 -30.31 34.44 -15.80
N THR A 85 -29.36 35.04 -16.50
CA THR A 85 -28.67 34.40 -17.64
C THR A 85 -27.37 33.75 -17.18
N LEU A 86 -27.27 32.44 -17.41
CA LEU A 86 -26.09 31.64 -17.07
C LEU A 86 -25.27 31.36 -18.33
N LYS A 87 -24.16 32.10 -18.52
CA LYS A 87 -23.09 31.77 -19.48
C LYS A 87 -22.11 30.76 -18.85
N THR A 88 -22.52 29.54 -18.53
CA THR A 88 -21.59 28.55 -17.96
C THR A 88 -21.86 27.12 -18.38
N THR A 89 -20.79 26.33 -18.49
CA THR A 89 -20.79 24.87 -18.68
C THR A 89 -21.21 24.08 -17.44
N SER A 90 -21.39 24.77 -16.30
CA SER A 90 -21.79 24.23 -15.01
C SER A 90 -22.86 25.15 -14.43
N ALA A 91 -24.08 24.65 -14.30
CA ALA A 91 -25.27 25.39 -13.90
C ALA A 91 -25.71 24.97 -12.50
N VAL A 92 -24.83 25.14 -11.50
CA VAL A 92 -25.12 24.85 -10.08
C VAL A 92 -25.43 26.16 -9.37
N TRP A 93 -26.61 26.26 -8.73
CA TRP A 93 -27.08 27.55 -8.22
C TRP A 93 -26.27 28.09 -7.03
N THR A 94 -25.62 27.24 -6.24
CA THR A 94 -24.79 27.69 -5.10
C THR A 94 -23.58 28.50 -5.54
N ARG A 95 -23.06 28.26 -6.76
CA ARG A 95 -21.98 29.06 -7.35
C ARG A 95 -22.41 30.48 -7.71
N ARG A 96 -23.72 30.77 -7.64
CA ARG A 96 -24.32 32.09 -7.88
C ARG A 96 -24.77 32.76 -6.58
N GLY A 97 -24.39 32.23 -5.42
CA GLY A 97 -24.74 32.79 -4.12
C GLY A 97 -26.11 32.36 -3.60
N HIS A 98 -26.82 31.48 -4.29
CA HIS A 98 -28.07 30.94 -3.77
C HIS A 98 -27.81 29.88 -2.69
N PRO A 99 -28.70 29.77 -1.68
CA PRO A 99 -28.64 28.72 -0.67
C PRO A 99 -28.59 27.30 -1.29
N PRO A 100 -27.87 26.34 -0.68
CA PRO A 100 -27.85 24.95 -1.15
C PRO A 100 -29.26 24.34 -1.21
N LYS A 101 -30.04 24.55 -0.15
CA LYS A 101 -31.41 24.06 -0.05
C LYS A 101 -32.37 25.00 -0.78
N GLY A 102 -33.14 24.47 -1.72
CA GLY A 102 -34.10 25.25 -2.47
C GLY A 102 -34.53 24.58 -3.77
N PHE A 103 -35.13 25.39 -4.64
CA PHE A 103 -35.62 24.96 -5.94
C PHE A 103 -35.51 26.07 -6.98
N GLY A 104 -35.51 25.69 -8.25
CA GLY A 104 -35.56 26.63 -9.38
C GLY A 104 -35.82 25.93 -10.72
N THR A 105 -36.00 26.74 -11.77
CA THR A 105 -36.18 26.27 -13.15
C THR A 105 -35.01 26.70 -14.02
N TYR A 106 -34.48 25.78 -14.80
CA TYR A 106 -33.57 26.06 -15.91
C TYR A 106 -34.35 25.96 -17.21
N ARG A 107 -34.12 26.85 -18.17
CA ARG A 107 -34.79 26.86 -19.47
C ARG A 107 -33.84 27.17 -20.60
N PHE A 108 -33.99 26.46 -21.72
CA PHE A 108 -33.28 26.68 -22.97
C PHE A 108 -34.10 26.12 -24.14
N PHE A 109 -33.71 26.45 -25.36
CA PHE A 109 -34.44 26.08 -26.57
C PHE A 109 -33.59 25.19 -27.47
N ILE A 110 -34.20 24.19 -28.11
CA ILE A 110 -33.55 23.36 -29.13
C ILE A 110 -34.31 23.55 -30.44
N LYS A 111 -33.60 23.91 -31.50
CA LYS A 111 -34.11 24.01 -32.87
C LYS A 111 -33.63 22.80 -33.68
N GLN A 112 -34.58 22.00 -34.17
CA GLN A 112 -34.33 20.83 -35.00
C GLN A 112 -34.64 21.15 -36.46
N GLU A 113 -33.65 21.02 -37.35
CA GLU A 113 -33.89 21.07 -38.79
C GLU A 113 -34.10 19.64 -39.27
N ASN A 114 -35.33 19.30 -39.68
CA ASN A 114 -35.76 17.95 -40.08
C ASN A 114 -35.80 16.94 -38.90
N PRO A 115 -36.87 16.93 -38.08
CA PRO A 115 -36.98 16.16 -36.82
C PRO A 115 -37.11 14.63 -37.01
N LYS A 116 -36.59 14.07 -38.11
CA LYS A 116 -36.62 12.65 -38.41
C LYS A 116 -35.62 11.83 -37.59
N SER A 117 -34.54 12.45 -37.09
CA SER A 117 -33.52 11.77 -36.29
C SER A 117 -33.99 11.55 -34.86
N GLU A 118 -33.84 10.33 -34.35
CA GLU A 118 -34.12 10.01 -32.95
C GLU A 118 -32.95 10.52 -32.09
N ALA A 119 -33.13 11.72 -31.54
CA ALA A 119 -32.13 12.38 -30.70
C ALA A 119 -32.46 12.23 -29.22
N VAL A 120 -31.42 12.14 -28.41
CA VAL A 120 -31.51 11.97 -26.95
C VAL A 120 -30.73 13.08 -26.27
N LEU A 121 -31.41 13.80 -25.37
CA LEU A 121 -30.77 14.71 -24.43
C LEU A 121 -30.25 13.92 -23.23
N ASN A 122 -28.94 13.94 -23.04
CA ASN A 122 -28.26 13.36 -21.90
C ASN A 122 -27.80 14.46 -20.93
N LEU A 123 -28.47 14.50 -19.77
CA LEU A 123 -28.07 15.33 -18.63
C LEU A 123 -27.08 14.53 -17.78
N SER A 124 -25.79 14.73 -18.06
CA SER A 124 -24.68 13.90 -17.58
C SER A 124 -24.66 13.71 -16.06
N ARG A 125 -25.06 14.73 -15.30
CA ARG A 125 -25.22 14.69 -13.85
C ARG A 125 -26.22 15.75 -13.42
N VAL A 126 -27.21 15.35 -12.63
CA VAL A 126 -28.20 16.23 -12.03
C VAL A 126 -28.00 16.20 -10.53
N LEU A 127 -27.95 17.37 -9.89
CA LEU A 127 -27.95 17.48 -8.43
C LEU A 127 -29.37 17.80 -7.97
N GLY A 128 -29.91 16.98 -7.07
CA GLY A 128 -31.29 17.11 -6.58
C GLY A 128 -32.31 16.30 -7.39
N ALA A 129 -33.58 16.50 -7.08
CA ALA A 129 -34.69 16.00 -7.87
C ALA A 129 -34.89 16.89 -9.10
N CYS A 130 -35.34 16.32 -10.22
CA CYS A 130 -35.55 17.06 -11.45
C CYS A 130 -36.77 16.56 -12.23
N GLU A 131 -37.55 17.47 -12.80
CA GLU A 131 -38.53 17.14 -13.83
C GLU A 131 -38.16 17.82 -15.15
N VAL A 132 -38.27 17.08 -16.25
CA VAL A 132 -38.04 17.60 -17.60
C VAL A 132 -39.38 17.81 -18.28
N TRP A 133 -39.63 19.06 -18.64
CA TRP A 133 -40.80 19.51 -19.37
C TRP A 133 -40.34 20.02 -20.73
N ILE A 134 -40.99 19.55 -21.80
CA ILE A 134 -40.74 20.02 -23.15
C ILE A 134 -42.07 20.45 -23.76
N ASN A 135 -42.13 21.70 -24.26
CA ASN A 135 -43.34 22.28 -24.86
C ASN A 135 -44.58 22.15 -23.94
N GLY A 136 -44.38 22.32 -22.63
CA GLY A 136 -45.43 22.23 -21.61
C GLY A 136 -45.91 20.82 -21.27
N LYS A 137 -45.30 19.77 -21.84
CA LYS A 137 -45.57 18.37 -21.48
C LYS A 137 -44.45 17.83 -20.60
N LYS A 138 -44.82 17.18 -19.50
CA LYS A 138 -43.87 16.44 -18.66
C LYS A 138 -43.43 15.15 -19.36
N LEU A 139 -42.13 14.96 -19.53
CA LEU A 139 -41.57 13.77 -20.17
C LEU A 139 -40.95 12.80 -19.17
N VAL A 140 -40.14 13.31 -18.24
CA VAL A 140 -39.43 12.47 -17.28
C VAL A 140 -39.38 13.15 -15.92
N THR A 141 -39.60 12.36 -14.87
CA THR A 141 -39.38 12.75 -13.46
C THR A 141 -38.17 11.99 -12.93
N HIS A 142 -37.34 12.69 -12.16
CA HIS A 142 -36.09 12.20 -11.61
C HIS A 142 -36.06 12.48 -10.11
N GLY A 143 -36.33 11.46 -9.29
CA GLY A 143 -36.55 11.64 -7.85
C GLY A 143 -37.96 12.18 -7.56
N ASN A 144 -38.15 12.74 -6.36
CA ASN A 144 -39.40 13.38 -5.97
C ASN A 144 -39.22 14.91 -5.94
N LEU A 145 -39.79 15.59 -6.93
CA LEU A 145 -39.76 17.04 -7.02
C LEU A 145 -40.83 17.62 -6.08
N SER A 146 -40.42 18.46 -5.13
CA SER A 146 -41.35 19.11 -4.20
C SER A 146 -40.90 20.52 -3.83
N LYS A 147 -41.88 21.42 -3.64
CA LYS A 147 -41.65 22.75 -3.04
C LYS A 147 -41.29 22.61 -1.55
N ASN A 148 -41.84 21.58 -0.88
CA ASN A 148 -41.48 21.20 0.48
C ASN A 148 -40.22 20.33 0.44
N LEU A 149 -39.11 20.88 0.91
CA LEU A 149 -37.80 20.24 0.79
C LEU A 149 -37.64 18.97 1.64
N GLU A 150 -38.49 18.78 2.65
CA GLU A 150 -38.55 17.56 3.46
C GLU A 150 -39.10 16.38 2.65
N ASP A 151 -40.04 16.65 1.73
CA ASP A 151 -40.64 15.64 0.85
C ASP A 151 -39.80 15.37 -0.41
N SER A 152 -38.77 16.20 -0.66
CA SER A 152 -37.95 16.10 -1.86
C SER A 152 -36.92 14.98 -1.73
N MET A 153 -36.94 14.07 -2.70
CA MET A 153 -35.97 12.98 -2.82
C MET A 153 -35.11 13.20 -4.06
N ASP A 154 -33.79 13.26 -3.89
CA ASP A 154 -32.85 13.42 -5.01
C ASP A 154 -33.02 12.28 -6.04
N GLY A 155 -32.97 12.62 -7.33
CA GLY A 155 -33.10 11.65 -8.41
C GLY A 155 -31.81 10.87 -8.69
N ILE A 156 -31.96 9.64 -9.18
CA ILE A 156 -30.83 8.74 -9.49
C ILE A 156 -31.13 7.89 -10.74
N PRO A 157 -30.21 7.64 -11.70
CA PRO A 157 -28.98 8.35 -12.12
C PRO A 157 -29.19 9.19 -13.41
N ALA A 158 -28.12 9.76 -14.01
CA ALA A 158 -28.08 10.49 -15.30
C ALA A 158 -29.38 10.50 -16.13
N LEU A 159 -30.04 11.66 -16.12
CA LEU A 159 -31.35 11.86 -16.71
C LEU A 159 -31.25 11.92 -18.23
N THR A 160 -31.87 10.94 -18.88
CA THR A 160 -31.87 10.77 -20.34
C THR A 160 -33.28 11.03 -20.84
N VAL A 161 -33.44 11.88 -21.84
CA VAL A 161 -34.75 12.26 -22.39
C VAL A 161 -34.73 12.13 -23.91
N GLU A 162 -35.68 11.39 -24.47
CA GLU A 162 -35.90 11.35 -25.91
C GLU A 162 -36.55 12.65 -26.37
N LEU A 163 -35.97 13.29 -27.38
CA LEU A 163 -36.45 14.57 -27.87
C LEU A 163 -37.70 14.37 -28.76
N PRO A 164 -38.79 15.12 -28.53
CA PRO A 164 -39.94 15.13 -29.43
C PRO A 164 -39.55 15.54 -30.85
N LYS A 165 -40.27 15.01 -31.85
CA LYS A 165 -40.05 15.30 -33.28
C LYS A 165 -40.72 16.62 -33.69
N GLU A 166 -40.35 17.71 -33.03
CA GLU A 166 -40.87 19.06 -33.28
C GLU A 166 -39.72 20.02 -33.63
N GLU A 167 -39.98 21.03 -34.47
CA GLU A 167 -38.95 21.95 -34.95
C GLU A 167 -38.35 22.83 -33.86
N LEU A 168 -39.16 23.26 -32.89
CA LEU A 168 -38.74 24.08 -31.75
C LEU A 168 -39.16 23.42 -30.45
N LEU A 169 -38.18 23.13 -29.60
CA LEU A 169 -38.39 22.59 -28.27
C LEU A 169 -38.06 23.66 -27.22
N ASP A 170 -39.06 24.03 -26.42
CA ASP A 170 -38.91 24.79 -25.17
C ASP A 170 -38.65 23.81 -24.03
N VAL A 171 -37.37 23.67 -23.64
CA VAL A 171 -36.93 22.70 -22.64
C VAL A 171 -36.83 23.40 -21.29
N MET A 172 -37.60 22.93 -20.33
CA MET A 172 -37.56 23.37 -18.93
C MET A 172 -37.16 22.22 -18.02
N LEU A 173 -36.20 22.48 -17.14
CA LEU A 173 -35.70 21.56 -16.13
C LEU A 173 -36.04 22.15 -14.76
N LEU A 174 -37.05 21.60 -14.10
CA LEU A 174 -37.43 22.00 -12.75
C LEU A 174 -36.58 21.20 -11.78
N VAL A 175 -35.87 21.87 -10.87
CA VAL A 175 -34.93 21.22 -9.95
C VAL A 175 -35.23 21.61 -8.51
N SER A 176 -35.25 20.64 -7.59
CA SER A 176 -35.25 20.86 -6.14
C SER A 176 -34.09 20.12 -5.48
N SER A 177 -33.49 20.68 -4.43
CA SER A 177 -32.38 20.05 -3.72
C SER A 177 -32.49 20.30 -2.23
N SER A 178 -32.42 19.22 -1.45
CA SER A 178 -32.48 19.23 0.01
C SER A 178 -31.28 18.54 0.66
N ASN A 179 -30.67 17.56 -0.02
CA ASN A 179 -29.70 16.63 0.56
C ASN A 179 -28.23 16.91 0.23
N SER A 180 -27.93 17.88 -0.64
CA SER A 180 -26.57 18.18 -1.12
C SER A 180 -26.11 19.58 -0.75
N ARG A 181 -24.89 19.72 -0.19
CA ARG A 181 -24.26 21.04 0.03
C ARG A 181 -24.00 21.83 -1.25
N LEU A 182 -23.91 21.15 -2.39
CA LEU A 182 -23.71 21.79 -3.68
C LEU A 182 -25.01 22.45 -4.18
N GLY A 183 -26.14 22.16 -3.54
CA GLY A 183 -27.47 22.53 -4.00
C GLY A 183 -27.87 21.75 -5.25
N GLY A 184 -28.74 22.36 -6.06
CA GLY A 184 -29.28 21.78 -7.26
C GLY A 184 -28.68 22.34 -8.55
N GLY A 185 -28.89 21.59 -9.63
CA GLY A 185 -28.52 21.98 -10.99
C GLY A 185 -27.59 20.98 -11.67
N PHE A 186 -26.84 21.46 -12.66
CA PHE A 186 -26.10 20.61 -13.60
C PHE A 186 -24.60 20.91 -13.54
N PRO A 187 -23.81 20.12 -12.78
CA PRO A 187 -22.39 20.40 -12.59
C PRO A 187 -21.52 20.12 -13.81
N LEU A 188 -21.97 19.27 -14.73
CA LEU A 188 -21.24 18.81 -15.92
C LEU A 188 -21.92 19.29 -17.20
N GLN A 189 -21.16 19.32 -18.30
CA GLN A 189 -21.72 19.59 -19.62
C GLN A 189 -22.78 18.54 -20.00
N ASN A 190 -23.92 19.05 -20.46
CA ASN A 190 -25.00 18.26 -21.03
C ASN A 190 -24.75 18.08 -22.52
N SER A 191 -25.33 17.04 -23.11
CA SER A 191 -25.05 16.69 -24.51
C SER A 191 -26.25 16.05 -25.19
N ILE A 192 -26.34 16.22 -26.50
CA ILE A 192 -27.32 15.56 -27.36
C ILE A 192 -26.60 14.47 -28.14
N HIS A 193 -27.23 13.30 -28.23
CA HIS A 193 -26.68 12.11 -28.89
C HIS A 193 -27.72 11.49 -29.81
N GLU A 194 -27.25 10.71 -30.77
CA GLU A 194 -28.13 9.84 -31.55
C GLU A 194 -28.54 8.66 -30.66
N LYS A 195 -29.82 8.31 -30.68
CA LYS A 195 -30.43 7.40 -29.71
C LYS A 195 -29.78 6.02 -29.67
N GLU A 196 -29.66 5.33 -30.80
CA GLU A 196 -29.16 3.95 -30.83
C GLU A 196 -27.70 3.87 -30.39
N SER A 197 -26.85 4.74 -30.95
CA SER A 197 -25.44 4.86 -30.62
C SER A 197 -25.23 5.22 -29.15
N PHE A 198 -26.06 6.11 -28.60
CA PHE A 198 -26.02 6.49 -27.19
C PHE A 198 -26.29 5.30 -26.28
N TYR A 199 -27.40 4.59 -26.49
CA TYR A 199 -27.76 3.45 -25.63
C TYR A 199 -26.77 2.29 -25.78
N LEU A 200 -26.27 2.02 -26.99
CA LEU A 200 -25.24 1.00 -27.22
C LEU A 200 -23.93 1.34 -26.48
N THR A 201 -23.49 2.60 -26.56
CA THR A 201 -22.28 3.08 -25.88
C THR A 201 -22.45 3.07 -24.36
N LYS A 202 -23.62 3.49 -23.86
CA LYS A 202 -23.98 3.45 -22.43
C LYS A 202 -23.96 2.01 -21.91
N LYS A 203 -24.56 1.06 -22.64
CA LYS A 203 -24.57 -0.38 -22.29
C LYS A 203 -23.16 -0.98 -22.26
N ARG A 204 -22.33 -0.70 -23.28
CA ARG A 204 -20.94 -1.18 -23.35
C ARG A 204 -20.10 -0.63 -22.20
N LYS A 205 -20.19 0.67 -21.92
CA LYS A 205 -19.47 1.31 -20.81
C LYS A 205 -19.88 0.71 -19.47
N PHE A 206 -21.18 0.51 -19.26
CA PHE A 206 -21.72 -0.11 -18.06
C PHE A 206 -21.20 -1.53 -17.84
N ALA A 207 -21.25 -2.38 -18.87
CA ALA A 207 -20.74 -3.75 -18.80
C ALA A 207 -19.24 -3.78 -18.47
N PHE A 208 -18.46 -2.88 -19.07
CA PHE A 208 -17.03 -2.77 -18.84
C PHE A 208 -16.69 -2.33 -17.40
N GLU A 209 -17.37 -1.30 -16.88
CA GLU A 209 -17.20 -0.86 -15.49
C GLU A 209 -17.60 -1.94 -14.48
N GLY A 210 -18.68 -2.68 -14.77
CA GLY A 210 -19.13 -3.81 -13.95
C GLY A 210 -18.10 -4.95 -13.91
N LEU A 211 -17.51 -5.30 -15.06
CA LEU A 211 -16.47 -6.33 -15.15
C LEU A 211 -15.21 -5.93 -14.36
N ILE A 212 -14.75 -4.68 -14.49
CA ILE A 212 -13.60 -4.18 -13.71
C ILE A 212 -13.90 -4.26 -12.21
N THR A 213 -15.09 -3.83 -11.80
CA THR A 213 -15.51 -3.84 -10.39
C THR A 213 -15.53 -5.26 -9.84
N LEU A 214 -16.10 -6.21 -10.57
CA LEU A 214 -16.13 -7.62 -10.19
C LEU A 214 -14.71 -8.20 -10.01
N LEU A 215 -13.79 -7.91 -10.94
CA LEU A 215 -12.39 -8.38 -10.84
C LEU A 215 -11.68 -7.82 -9.61
N ILE A 216 -11.86 -6.53 -9.30
CA ILE A 216 -11.27 -5.91 -8.09
C ILE A 216 -11.82 -6.58 -6.83
N LEU A 217 -13.12 -6.87 -6.77
CA LEU A 217 -13.74 -7.55 -5.63
C LEU A 217 -13.21 -8.98 -5.47
N ILE A 218 -13.10 -9.74 -6.57
CA ILE A 218 -12.53 -11.10 -6.56
C ILE A 218 -11.09 -11.08 -6.07
N PHE A 219 -10.25 -10.18 -6.59
CA PHE A 219 -8.87 -10.05 -6.13
C PHE A 219 -8.80 -9.61 -4.67
N GLY A 220 -9.65 -8.69 -4.22
CA GLY A 220 -9.75 -8.30 -2.81
C GLY A 220 -10.07 -9.48 -1.90
N GLY A 221 -11.09 -10.27 -2.24
CA GLY A 221 -11.45 -11.49 -1.52
C GLY A 221 -10.32 -12.53 -1.51
N TYR A 222 -9.64 -12.71 -2.65
CA TYR A 222 -8.50 -13.61 -2.76
C TYR A 222 -7.34 -13.22 -1.84
N GLN A 223 -7.06 -11.93 -1.67
CA GLN A 223 -6.00 -11.45 -0.76
C GLN A 223 -6.36 -11.72 0.71
N ILE A 224 -7.64 -11.59 1.09
CA ILE A 224 -8.12 -11.98 2.43
C ILE A 224 -8.04 -13.50 2.60
N PHE A 225 -8.38 -14.28 1.58
CA PHE A 225 -8.25 -15.74 1.60
C PHE A 225 -6.79 -16.17 1.82
N ILE A 226 -5.83 -15.55 1.12
CA ILE A 226 -4.39 -15.77 1.36
C ILE A 226 -4.04 -15.46 2.82
N TYR A 227 -4.54 -14.35 3.36
CA TYR A 227 -4.28 -13.99 4.77
C TYR A 227 -4.77 -15.06 5.75
N ALA A 228 -5.98 -15.56 5.53
CA ALA A 228 -6.62 -16.52 6.43
C ALA A 228 -5.97 -17.91 6.38
N ASN A 229 -5.57 -18.36 5.19
CA ASN A 229 -5.20 -19.77 4.96
C ASN A 229 -3.72 -20.01 4.65
N ILE A 230 -2.99 -19.02 4.13
CA ILE A 230 -1.62 -19.22 3.60
C ILE A 230 -0.60 -18.38 4.37
N HIS A 231 -0.72 -17.05 4.31
CA HIS A 231 0.26 -16.13 4.88
C HIS A 231 -0.41 -15.22 5.90
N ARG A 232 -0.10 -15.38 7.19
CA ARG A 232 -0.67 -14.54 8.28
C ARG A 232 -0.10 -13.12 8.35
N GLU A 233 0.49 -12.62 7.26
CA GLU A 233 1.04 -11.26 7.19
C GLU A 233 -0.09 -10.22 7.02
N LYS A 234 -0.17 -9.25 7.93
CA LYS A 234 -1.31 -8.31 8.03
C LYS A 234 -1.52 -7.45 6.78
N TYR A 235 -0.49 -7.20 5.97
CA TYR A 235 -0.67 -6.39 4.76
C TYR A 235 -1.59 -7.06 3.73
N PHE A 236 -1.68 -8.40 3.68
CA PHE A 236 -2.66 -9.09 2.82
C PHE A 236 -4.10 -8.76 3.20
N LEU A 237 -4.38 -8.74 4.51
CA LEU A 237 -5.69 -8.38 5.05
C LEU A 237 -6.07 -6.94 4.69
N TYR A 238 -5.19 -5.98 4.99
CA TYR A 238 -5.46 -4.57 4.75
C TYR A 238 -5.56 -4.25 3.26
N PHE A 239 -4.73 -4.89 2.43
CA PHE A 239 -4.83 -4.78 0.98
C PHE A 239 -6.15 -5.34 0.45
N GLY A 240 -6.57 -6.50 0.94
CA GLY A 240 -7.84 -7.12 0.59
C GLY A 240 -9.03 -6.22 0.92
N PHE A 241 -9.09 -5.67 2.14
CA PHE A 241 -10.13 -4.71 2.51
C PHE A 241 -10.09 -3.43 1.68
N PHE A 242 -8.91 -2.89 1.39
CA PHE A 242 -8.78 -1.75 0.48
C PHE A 242 -9.38 -2.05 -0.90
N CYS A 243 -9.07 -3.22 -1.46
CA CYS A 243 -9.62 -3.65 -2.75
C CYS A 243 -11.15 -3.80 -2.68
N LEU A 244 -11.67 -4.46 -1.64
CA LEU A 244 -13.11 -4.65 -1.47
C LEU A 244 -13.84 -3.31 -1.34
N LEU A 245 -13.32 -2.39 -0.53
CA LEU A 245 -13.92 -1.06 -0.35
C LEU A 245 -13.78 -0.20 -1.61
N GLY A 246 -12.64 -0.26 -2.29
CA GLY A 246 -12.41 0.44 -3.55
C GLY A 246 -13.33 -0.05 -4.67
N GLY A 247 -13.48 -1.38 -4.81
CA GLY A 247 -14.43 -1.98 -5.74
C GLY A 247 -15.88 -1.68 -5.37
N ALA A 248 -16.27 -1.86 -4.10
CA ALA A 248 -17.63 -1.58 -3.64
C ALA A 248 -18.01 -0.10 -3.83
N ARG A 249 -17.08 0.84 -3.57
CA ARG A 249 -17.28 2.26 -3.83
C ARG A 249 -17.74 2.53 -5.27
N GLN A 250 -17.22 1.79 -6.25
CA GLN A 250 -17.57 2.01 -7.65
C GLN A 250 -19.04 1.71 -7.96
N LEU A 251 -19.63 0.72 -7.28
CA LEU A 251 -21.05 0.41 -7.40
C LEU A 251 -21.92 1.63 -7.04
N PHE A 252 -21.44 2.45 -6.10
CA PHE A 252 -22.14 3.63 -5.60
C PHE A 252 -21.75 4.94 -6.31
N VAL A 253 -20.53 5.05 -6.85
CA VAL A 253 -20.08 6.26 -7.58
C VAL A 253 -20.78 6.42 -8.92
N GLY A 254 -20.99 5.31 -9.64
CA GLY A 254 -21.69 5.34 -10.93
C GLY A 254 -23.16 5.73 -10.81
N GLU A 255 -23.74 5.64 -9.60
CA GLU A 255 -25.15 5.82 -9.20
C GLU A 255 -26.15 4.97 -10.04
N ALA A 256 -25.94 4.79 -11.34
CA ALA A 256 -26.76 3.95 -12.22
C ALA A 256 -26.65 2.45 -11.97
N PHE A 257 -25.47 1.98 -11.57
CA PHE A 257 -25.21 0.55 -11.44
C PHE A 257 -26.03 -0.07 -10.31
N ILE A 258 -25.97 0.52 -9.13
CA ILE A 258 -26.70 0.00 -7.97
C ILE A 258 -28.21 0.12 -8.13
N HIS A 259 -28.72 1.15 -8.82
CA HIS A 259 -30.15 1.33 -9.04
C HIS A 259 -30.74 0.39 -10.10
N ASN A 260 -29.97 0.00 -11.11
CA ASN A 260 -30.40 -1.02 -12.05
C ASN A 260 -30.55 -2.40 -11.38
N ILE A 261 -29.79 -2.67 -10.31
CA ILE A 261 -29.85 -3.92 -9.54
C ILE A 261 -30.90 -3.83 -8.43
N PHE A 262 -30.95 -2.70 -7.73
CA PHE A 262 -31.86 -2.42 -6.61
C PHE A 262 -32.63 -1.11 -6.86
N PRO A 263 -33.73 -1.12 -7.63
CA PRO A 263 -34.45 0.10 -7.99
C PRO A 263 -34.98 0.91 -6.80
N GLY A 264 -35.28 0.24 -5.68
CA GLY A 264 -35.81 0.87 -4.46
C GLY A 264 -34.77 1.35 -3.44
N ILE A 265 -33.46 1.25 -3.72
CA ILE A 265 -32.44 1.72 -2.78
C ILE A 265 -32.52 3.25 -2.64
N SER A 266 -32.51 3.77 -1.42
CA SER A 266 -32.62 5.22 -1.22
C SER A 266 -31.30 5.94 -1.56
N PHE A 267 -31.40 7.18 -2.04
CA PHE A 267 -30.25 8.06 -2.27
C PHE A 267 -29.34 8.14 -1.06
N GLU A 268 -29.95 8.29 0.11
CA GLU A 268 -29.24 8.41 1.37
C GLU A 268 -28.33 7.21 1.66
N ILE A 269 -28.83 5.99 1.46
CA ILE A 269 -28.05 4.76 1.67
C ILE A 269 -26.88 4.72 0.68
N VAL A 270 -27.13 5.00 -0.60
CA VAL A 270 -26.08 5.01 -1.64
C VAL A 270 -24.99 6.03 -1.30
N GLN A 271 -25.35 7.24 -0.86
CA GLN A 271 -24.36 8.25 -0.50
C GLN A 271 -23.58 7.91 0.78
N ARG A 272 -24.24 7.35 1.80
CA ARG A 272 -23.57 6.88 3.02
C ARG A 272 -22.55 5.79 2.67
N LEU A 273 -22.95 4.76 1.92
CA LEU A 273 -22.05 3.68 1.51
C LEU A 273 -20.89 4.20 0.66
N ARG A 274 -21.14 5.11 -0.27
CA ARG A 274 -20.10 5.75 -1.08
C ARG A 274 -19.01 6.42 -0.22
N TYR A 275 -19.42 7.17 0.81
CA TYR A 275 -18.49 7.87 1.69
C TYR A 275 -17.80 6.92 2.67
N ILE A 276 -18.52 5.94 3.22
CA ILE A 276 -17.93 4.91 4.10
C ILE A 276 -16.83 4.16 3.35
N CYS A 277 -17.11 3.67 2.15
CA CYS A 277 -16.12 2.96 1.34
C CYS A 277 -14.91 3.83 1.00
N PHE A 278 -15.14 5.12 0.69
CA PHE A 278 -14.04 6.03 0.41
C PHE A 278 -13.16 6.28 1.65
N TYR A 279 -13.76 6.63 2.79
CA TYR A 279 -13.04 7.01 3.99
C TYR A 279 -12.31 5.81 4.60
N ALA A 280 -13.00 4.69 4.78
CA ALA A 280 -12.39 3.45 5.24
C ALA A 280 -11.28 3.00 4.29
N GLY A 281 -11.50 3.11 2.97
CA GLY A 281 -10.50 2.79 1.94
C GLY A 281 -9.19 3.57 2.13
N LEU A 282 -9.25 4.85 2.48
CA LEU A 282 -8.07 5.67 2.78
C LEU A 282 -7.30 5.18 4.03
N GLY A 283 -8.00 4.69 5.05
CA GLY A 283 -7.35 4.07 6.21
C GLY A 283 -6.68 2.74 5.86
N PHE A 284 -7.36 1.88 5.08
CA PHE A 284 -6.83 0.57 4.70
C PHE A 284 -5.64 0.64 3.74
N ILE A 285 -5.63 1.59 2.79
CA ILE A 285 -4.47 1.77 1.91
C ILE A 285 -3.24 2.28 2.68
N PHE A 286 -3.43 3.14 3.68
CA PHE A 286 -2.35 3.55 4.57
C PHE A 286 -1.79 2.37 5.36
N LEU A 287 -2.67 1.61 6.00
CA LEU A 287 -2.30 0.42 6.77
C LEU A 287 -1.58 -0.61 5.91
N TYR A 288 -2.05 -0.82 4.68
CA TYR A 288 -1.36 -1.67 3.71
C TYR A 288 0.11 -1.26 3.52
N HIS A 289 0.37 -0.01 3.16
CA HIS A 289 1.74 0.46 2.94
C HIS A 289 2.60 0.41 4.20
N HIS A 290 2.02 0.77 5.36
CA HIS A 290 2.70 0.70 6.66
C HIS A 290 3.13 -0.74 7.02
N TYR A 291 2.27 -1.73 6.80
CA TYR A 291 2.59 -3.13 7.10
C TYR A 291 3.41 -3.81 6.00
N LEU A 292 3.38 -3.30 4.77
CA LEU A 292 4.27 -3.75 3.70
C LEU A 292 5.73 -3.40 4.03
N PHE A 293 5.94 -2.19 4.53
CA PHE A 293 7.24 -1.66 4.95
C PHE A 293 7.18 -1.12 6.39
N PRO A 294 7.32 -2.00 7.39
CA PRO A 294 7.24 -1.59 8.80
C PRO A 294 8.41 -0.69 9.21
N SER A 295 8.24 0.04 10.32
CA SER A 295 9.26 0.86 11.01
C SER A 295 9.50 2.29 10.49
N TYR A 296 8.83 2.73 9.43
CA TYR A 296 9.02 4.10 8.91
C TYR A 296 8.17 5.18 9.60
N PHE A 297 6.99 4.83 10.09
CA PHE A 297 6.07 5.75 10.75
C PHE A 297 6.05 5.52 12.25
N SER A 298 5.98 6.63 13.01
CA SER A 298 5.77 6.57 14.45
C SER A 298 4.34 6.13 14.77
N ARG A 299 4.13 5.58 15.98
CA ARG A 299 2.80 5.14 16.44
C ARG A 299 1.75 6.27 16.39
N LYS A 300 2.16 7.52 16.65
CA LYS A 300 1.26 8.69 16.57
C LYS A 300 0.77 8.95 15.15
N VAL A 301 1.64 8.82 14.16
CA VAL A 301 1.28 8.97 12.74
C VAL A 301 0.33 7.85 12.32
N VAL A 302 0.63 6.60 12.69
CA VAL A 302 -0.25 5.47 12.39
C VAL A 302 -1.62 5.63 13.04
N LEU A 303 -1.67 6.12 14.28
CA LEU A 303 -2.92 6.42 14.97
C LEU A 303 -3.70 7.52 14.25
N PHE A 304 -3.06 8.61 13.82
CA PHE A 304 -3.73 9.69 13.08
C PHE A 304 -4.37 9.17 11.78
N PHE A 305 -3.61 8.42 10.97
CA PHE A 305 -4.09 7.90 9.69
C PHE A 305 -5.15 6.79 9.80
N THR A 306 -5.33 6.20 10.98
CA THR A 306 -6.40 5.21 11.23
C THR A 306 -7.61 5.84 11.95
N LEU A 307 -7.37 6.73 12.90
CA LEU A 307 -8.42 7.39 13.68
C LEU A 307 -9.24 8.36 12.83
N VAL A 308 -8.60 9.19 11.99
CA VAL A 308 -9.30 10.17 11.16
C VAL A 308 -10.32 9.51 10.20
N PRO A 309 -9.95 8.48 9.41
CA PRO A 309 -10.92 7.69 8.64
C PRO A 309 -12.05 7.09 9.48
N SER A 310 -11.72 6.54 10.64
CA SER A 310 -12.70 5.89 11.52
C SER A 310 -13.73 6.89 12.06
N LEU A 311 -13.26 8.07 12.48
CA LEU A 311 -14.12 9.19 12.89
C LEU A 311 -14.94 9.73 11.72
N GLY A 312 -14.38 9.78 10.51
CA GLY A 312 -15.13 10.16 9.31
C GLY A 312 -16.25 9.20 8.96
N VAL A 313 -15.99 7.90 9.07
CA VAL A 313 -17.01 6.85 8.89
C VAL A 313 -18.10 7.02 9.94
N ALA A 314 -17.74 7.17 11.23
CA ALA A 314 -18.70 7.40 12.29
C ALA A 314 -19.53 8.68 12.05
N TYR A 315 -18.89 9.77 11.63
CA TYR A 315 -19.56 11.02 11.30
C TYR A 315 -20.61 10.85 10.20
N VAL A 316 -20.26 10.17 9.09
CA VAL A 316 -21.20 9.93 7.97
C VAL A 316 -22.36 9.01 8.38
N VAL A 317 -22.11 8.04 9.26
CA VAL A 317 -23.15 7.12 9.74
C VAL A 317 -24.13 7.83 10.67
N LEU A 318 -23.62 8.71 11.55
CA LEU A 318 -24.39 9.34 12.61
C LEU A 318 -25.08 10.65 12.17
N THR A 319 -24.57 11.32 11.12
CA THR A 319 -25.11 12.61 10.68
C THR A 319 -26.06 12.47 9.48
N PRO A 320 -27.05 13.37 9.35
CA PRO A 320 -27.84 13.48 8.13
C PRO A 320 -26.96 13.68 6.89
N VAL A 321 -27.36 13.10 5.75
CA VAL A 321 -26.57 13.09 4.49
C VAL A 321 -26.08 14.47 4.09
N PHE A 322 -26.92 15.49 4.27
CA PHE A 322 -26.58 16.88 3.99
C PHE A 322 -25.28 17.33 4.69
N PHE A 323 -25.16 17.10 6.00
CA PHE A 323 -23.94 17.40 6.76
C PHE A 323 -22.79 16.46 6.41
N GLY A 324 -23.09 15.21 6.07
CA GLY A 324 -22.14 14.26 5.50
C GLY A 324 -21.42 14.82 4.27
N THR A 325 -22.13 15.51 3.37
CA THR A 325 -21.53 16.06 2.14
C THR A 325 -20.44 17.11 2.37
N TYR A 326 -20.44 17.80 3.53
CA TYR A 326 -19.40 18.77 3.91
C TYR A 326 -18.08 18.12 4.33
N SER A 327 -18.10 16.84 4.73
CA SER A 327 -16.87 16.11 5.08
C SER A 327 -16.05 15.71 3.83
N VAL A 328 -16.68 15.62 2.66
CA VAL A 328 -16.05 15.10 1.44
C VAL A 328 -14.80 15.88 1.01
N PRO A 329 -14.80 17.24 0.94
CA PRO A 329 -13.59 17.99 0.61
C PRO A 329 -12.45 17.76 1.61
N VAL A 330 -12.77 17.64 2.91
CA VAL A 330 -11.78 17.35 3.95
C VAL A 330 -11.11 15.99 3.68
N PHE A 331 -11.90 14.99 3.31
CA PHE A 331 -11.38 13.67 2.96
C PHE A 331 -10.67 13.61 1.60
N HIS A 332 -10.97 14.50 0.65
CA HIS A 332 -10.13 14.66 -0.53
C HIS A 332 -8.74 15.19 -0.16
N VAL A 333 -8.66 16.22 0.70
CA VAL A 333 -7.38 16.74 1.21
C VAL A 333 -6.63 15.66 2.01
N PHE A 334 -7.32 14.93 2.88
CA PHE A 334 -6.75 13.79 3.60
C PHE A 334 -6.28 12.66 2.66
N GLY A 335 -6.97 12.45 1.54
CA GLY A 335 -6.54 11.55 0.47
C GLY A 335 -5.22 11.98 -0.16
N PHE A 336 -5.04 13.27 -0.45
CA PHE A 336 -3.74 13.80 -0.90
C PHE A 336 -2.64 13.63 0.15
N LEU A 337 -2.96 13.87 1.42
CA LEU A 337 -2.02 13.63 2.52
C LEU A 337 -1.59 12.15 2.60
N ASN A 338 -2.52 11.21 2.38
CA ASN A 338 -2.23 9.78 2.27
C ASN A 338 -1.27 9.47 1.11
N VAL A 339 -1.52 10.07 -0.05
CA VAL A 339 -0.64 9.92 -1.22
C VAL A 339 0.77 10.40 -0.88
N ILE A 340 0.92 11.61 -0.31
CA ILE A 340 2.22 12.16 0.10
C ILE A 340 2.93 11.24 1.10
N ALA A 341 2.21 10.75 2.12
CA ALA A 341 2.76 9.82 3.11
C ALA A 341 3.22 8.50 2.46
N GLY A 342 2.43 7.94 1.53
CA GLY A 342 2.79 6.74 0.77
C GLY A 342 4.06 6.93 -0.07
N PHE A 343 4.15 8.05 -0.80
CA PHE A 343 5.35 8.41 -1.56
C PHE A 343 6.58 8.52 -0.66
N TRP A 344 6.47 9.27 0.44
CA TRP A 344 7.57 9.43 1.39
C TRP A 344 8.06 8.10 1.96
N LEU A 345 7.14 7.22 2.38
CA LEU A 345 7.47 5.90 2.91
C LEU A 345 8.19 5.03 1.87
N ILE A 346 7.70 4.99 0.62
CA ILE A 346 8.30 4.16 -0.42
C ILE A 346 9.66 4.71 -0.85
N ILE A 347 9.82 6.03 -0.94
CA ILE A 347 11.13 6.66 -1.23
C ILE A 347 12.14 6.27 -0.15
N LYS A 348 11.74 6.30 1.13
CA LYS A 348 12.61 5.86 2.22
C LYS A 348 12.93 4.36 2.12
N ALA A 349 11.96 3.53 1.75
CA ALA A 349 12.19 2.09 1.50
C ALA A 349 13.15 1.83 0.32
N ILE A 350 13.15 2.70 -0.71
CA ILE A 350 14.13 2.63 -1.81
C ILE A 350 15.54 2.96 -1.31
N ASN A 351 15.68 3.99 -0.48
CA ASN A 351 16.96 4.38 0.11
C ASN A 351 17.53 3.27 1.01
N ASP A 352 16.66 2.59 1.75
CA ASP A 352 17.00 1.42 2.57
C ASP A 352 17.15 0.11 1.76
N LYS A 353 17.18 0.21 0.43
CA LYS A 353 17.37 -0.90 -0.52
C LYS A 353 16.38 -2.05 -0.33
N LYS A 354 15.14 -1.74 0.12
CA LYS A 354 14.10 -2.77 0.26
C LYS A 354 13.74 -3.37 -1.10
N PRO A 355 13.50 -4.69 -1.17
CA PRO A 355 13.24 -5.37 -2.43
C PRO A 355 11.95 -4.85 -3.07
N PHE A 356 11.96 -4.73 -4.40
CA PHE A 356 10.83 -4.30 -5.24
C PHE A 356 10.26 -2.89 -4.96
N ALA A 357 10.85 -2.10 -4.04
CA ALA A 357 10.34 -0.77 -3.67
C ALA A 357 10.21 0.19 -4.86
N LYS A 358 11.16 0.14 -5.82
CA LYS A 358 11.09 0.94 -7.07
C LYS A 358 9.88 0.59 -7.95
N LEU A 359 9.52 -0.70 -8.04
CA LEU A 359 8.35 -1.13 -8.82
C LEU A 359 7.04 -0.75 -8.12
N ILE A 360 7.02 -0.80 -6.78
CA ILE A 360 5.87 -0.35 -5.98
C ILE A 360 5.68 1.16 -6.16
N LEU A 361 6.77 1.94 -6.20
CA LEU A 361 6.70 3.38 -6.45
C LEU A 361 6.06 3.68 -7.81
N LEU A 362 6.50 3.00 -8.87
CA LEU A 362 5.92 3.15 -10.21
C LEU A 362 4.40 2.86 -10.20
N ASN A 363 3.99 1.80 -9.50
CA ASN A 363 2.59 1.43 -9.36
C ASN A 363 1.78 2.49 -8.60
N LEU A 364 2.36 3.05 -7.52
CA LEU A 364 1.73 4.12 -6.74
C LEU A 364 1.57 5.40 -7.56
N VAL A 365 2.51 5.74 -8.44
CA VAL A 365 2.40 6.90 -9.35
C VAL A 365 1.19 6.77 -10.26
N ILE A 366 1.00 5.60 -10.87
CA ILE A 366 -0.14 5.35 -11.77
C ILE A 366 -1.46 5.48 -11.00
N LEU A 367 -1.57 4.84 -9.84
CA LEU A 367 -2.78 4.94 -9.01
C LEU A 367 -3.04 6.39 -8.59
N SER A 368 -2.01 7.11 -8.13
CA SER A 368 -2.11 8.49 -7.67
C SER A 368 -2.53 9.45 -8.79
N ALA A 369 -2.04 9.25 -10.01
CA ALA A 369 -2.43 10.04 -11.17
C ALA A 369 -3.93 9.86 -11.51
N THR A 370 -4.41 8.62 -11.52
CA THR A 370 -5.84 8.34 -11.77
C THR A 370 -6.74 8.84 -10.64
N PHE A 371 -6.29 8.73 -9.38
CA PHE A 371 -6.99 9.25 -8.23
C PHE A 371 -7.07 10.79 -8.25
N ALA A 372 -5.96 11.46 -8.60
CA ALA A 372 -5.92 12.91 -8.75
C ALA A 372 -6.85 13.40 -9.86
N ASN A 373 -6.90 12.71 -11.02
CA ASN A 373 -7.85 13.02 -12.09
C ASN A 373 -9.30 13.00 -11.57
N ASP A 374 -9.68 11.95 -10.84
CA ASP A 374 -11.03 11.80 -10.35
C ASP A 374 -11.39 12.81 -9.26
N ILE A 375 -10.43 13.21 -8.42
CA ILE A 375 -10.63 14.32 -7.46
C ILE A 375 -10.83 15.65 -8.22
N LEU A 376 -10.01 15.95 -9.22
CA LEU A 376 -10.16 17.17 -10.02
C LEU A 376 -11.51 17.20 -10.74
N ASN A 377 -11.98 16.04 -11.22
CA ASN A 377 -13.32 15.89 -11.79
C ASN A 377 -14.42 16.05 -10.74
N ALA A 378 -14.27 15.46 -9.55
CA ALA A 378 -15.22 15.58 -8.46
C ALA A 378 -15.32 17.01 -7.90
N MET A 379 -14.21 17.76 -7.92
CA MET A 379 -14.16 19.19 -7.58
C MET A 379 -14.68 20.09 -8.71
N MET A 380 -15.04 19.50 -9.86
CA MET A 380 -15.52 20.20 -11.06
C MET A 380 -14.51 21.24 -11.58
N LEU A 381 -13.21 20.97 -11.39
CA LEU A 381 -12.11 21.79 -11.91
C LEU A 381 -11.74 21.38 -13.35
N ARG A 382 -11.90 20.08 -13.67
CA ARG A 382 -11.79 19.54 -15.04
C ARG A 382 -12.93 18.57 -15.30
N GLN A 383 -13.47 18.54 -16.52
CA GLN A 383 -14.54 17.62 -16.89
C GLN A 383 -13.96 16.38 -17.59
N THR A 384 -13.09 15.66 -16.87
CA THR A 384 -12.54 14.37 -17.34
C THR A 384 -13.45 13.23 -16.87
N GLY A 385 -13.41 12.08 -17.54
CA GLY A 385 -14.14 10.90 -17.04
C GLY A 385 -13.56 10.39 -15.71
N PHE A 386 -14.34 9.61 -14.97
CA PHE A 386 -13.82 8.84 -13.83
C PHE A 386 -12.96 7.68 -14.34
N VAL A 387 -11.66 7.68 -14.04
CA VAL A 387 -10.69 6.68 -14.51
C VAL A 387 -10.02 5.91 -13.37
N VAL A 388 -10.32 6.26 -12.10
CA VAL A 388 -9.67 5.64 -10.94
C VAL A 388 -9.82 4.13 -10.89
N ASN A 389 -10.92 3.55 -11.39
CA ASN A 389 -11.12 2.10 -11.35
C ASN A 389 -10.18 1.34 -12.27
N MET A 390 -9.85 1.92 -13.43
CA MET A 390 -8.86 1.32 -14.33
C MET A 390 -7.48 1.38 -13.68
N GLY A 391 -7.13 2.50 -13.05
CA GLY A 391 -5.91 2.65 -12.27
C GLY A 391 -5.86 1.70 -11.07
N LEU A 392 -6.98 1.52 -10.37
CA LEU A 392 -7.11 0.61 -9.23
C LEU A 392 -6.96 -0.85 -9.68
N LEU A 393 -7.61 -1.28 -10.76
CA LEU A 393 -7.43 -2.65 -11.28
C LEU A 393 -5.98 -2.92 -11.67
N ALA A 394 -5.36 -1.99 -12.42
CA ALA A 394 -3.95 -2.10 -12.79
C ALA A 394 -3.05 -2.18 -11.55
N TYR A 395 -3.31 -1.32 -10.56
CA TYR A 395 -2.62 -1.32 -9.29
C TYR A 395 -2.79 -2.64 -8.55
N VAL A 396 -4.02 -3.17 -8.46
CA VAL A 396 -4.34 -4.40 -7.74
C VAL A 396 -3.63 -5.60 -8.35
N VAL A 397 -3.70 -5.76 -9.67
CA VAL A 397 -3.07 -6.90 -10.34
C VAL A 397 -1.55 -6.85 -10.20
N PHE A 398 -0.96 -5.67 -10.41
CA PHE A 398 0.49 -5.52 -10.29
C PHE A 398 0.97 -5.70 -8.85
N GLN A 399 0.24 -5.12 -7.89
CA GLN A 399 0.60 -5.21 -6.47
C GLN A 399 0.40 -6.62 -5.91
N MET A 400 -0.63 -7.35 -6.36
CA MET A 400 -0.82 -8.76 -6.03
C MET A 400 0.39 -9.61 -6.48
N TYR A 401 0.89 -9.38 -7.69
CA TYR A 401 2.11 -10.04 -8.17
C TYR A 401 3.34 -9.67 -7.32
N LEU A 402 3.51 -8.38 -7.00
CA LEU A 402 4.63 -7.91 -6.17
C LEU A 402 4.56 -8.48 -4.75
N ASN A 403 3.39 -8.53 -4.11
CA ASN A 403 3.18 -9.13 -2.80
C ASN A 403 3.67 -10.59 -2.79
N SER A 404 3.25 -11.40 -3.77
CA SER A 404 3.71 -12.80 -3.90
C SER A 404 5.23 -12.92 -4.10
N LYS A 405 5.87 -11.98 -4.78
CA LYS A 405 7.34 -11.93 -4.93
C LYS A 405 8.05 -11.57 -3.63
N ILE A 406 7.50 -10.61 -2.88
CA ILE A 406 8.02 -10.19 -1.59
C ILE A 406 7.96 -11.35 -0.60
N VAL A 407 6.82 -12.05 -0.51
CA VAL A 407 6.69 -13.27 0.32
C VAL A 407 7.76 -14.28 -0.04
N LYS A 408 7.87 -14.63 -1.32
CA LYS A 408 8.83 -15.64 -1.77
C LYS A 408 10.29 -15.27 -1.48
N GLN A 409 10.61 -13.97 -1.48
CA GLN A 409 11.94 -13.51 -1.10
C GLN A 409 12.16 -13.55 0.41
N ARG A 410 11.14 -13.19 1.20
CA ARG A 410 11.18 -13.31 2.67
C ARG A 410 11.32 -14.75 3.12
N GLU A 411 10.57 -15.67 2.52
CA GLU A 411 10.69 -17.12 2.80
C GLU A 411 12.11 -17.61 2.54
N LYS A 412 12.70 -17.28 1.39
CA LYS A 412 14.09 -17.63 1.08
C LYS A 412 15.09 -17.08 2.10
N MET A 413 14.92 -15.82 2.49
CA MET A 413 15.78 -15.18 3.48
C MET A 413 15.65 -15.87 4.84
N LEU A 414 14.41 -16.22 5.24
CA LEU A 414 14.15 -16.95 6.47
C LEU A 414 14.78 -18.34 6.44
N THR A 415 14.64 -19.09 5.34
CA THR A 415 15.27 -20.41 5.19
C THR A 415 16.79 -20.33 5.27
N ASN A 416 17.41 -19.35 4.62
CA ASN A 416 18.86 -19.16 4.68
C ASN A 416 19.32 -18.86 6.12
N MET A 417 18.60 -17.98 6.84
CA MET A 417 18.90 -17.69 8.25
C MET A 417 18.71 -18.91 9.15
N THR A 418 17.69 -19.75 8.91
CA THR A 418 17.52 -20.98 9.70
C THR A 418 18.63 -21.99 9.47
N LEU A 419 19.17 -22.07 8.25
CA LEU A 419 20.32 -22.92 7.95
C LEU A 419 21.57 -22.39 8.66
N GLU A 420 21.82 -21.08 8.59
CA GLU A 420 22.95 -20.44 9.26
C GLU A 420 22.91 -20.62 10.79
N ILE A 421 21.73 -20.50 11.41
CA ILE A 421 21.53 -20.80 12.85
C ILE A 421 21.81 -22.29 13.13
N GLY A 422 21.39 -23.19 12.24
CA GLY A 422 21.67 -24.63 12.36
C GLY A 422 23.16 -24.93 12.36
N ASP A 423 23.90 -24.34 11.42
CA ASP A 423 25.35 -24.48 11.31
C ASP A 423 26.07 -23.89 12.54
N MET A 424 25.66 -22.71 12.99
CA MET A 424 26.20 -22.09 14.21
C MET A 424 25.95 -22.95 15.45
N ASN A 425 24.75 -23.50 15.61
CA ASN A 425 24.44 -24.39 16.73
C ASN A 425 25.28 -25.66 16.69
N HIS A 426 25.49 -26.25 15.51
CA HIS A 426 26.37 -27.39 15.34
C HIS A 426 27.82 -27.05 15.73
N GLN A 427 28.32 -25.87 15.34
CA GLN A 427 29.65 -25.40 15.76
C GLN A 427 29.76 -25.23 17.28
N ILE A 428 28.73 -24.68 17.93
CA ILE A 428 28.70 -24.54 19.39
C ILE A 428 28.76 -25.92 20.06
N GLN A 429 27.95 -26.89 19.61
CA GLN A 429 27.96 -28.25 20.15
C GLN A 429 29.33 -28.94 19.97
N MET A 430 29.97 -28.77 18.81
CA MET A 430 31.32 -29.27 18.59
C MET A 430 32.32 -28.64 19.55
N ASN A 431 32.22 -27.33 19.79
CA ASN A 431 33.08 -26.62 20.74
C ASN A 431 32.82 -27.06 22.19
N GLU A 432 31.57 -27.25 22.59
CA GLU A 432 31.21 -27.78 23.92
C GLU A 432 31.76 -29.18 24.13
N ALA A 433 31.61 -30.08 23.16
CA ALA A 433 32.17 -31.43 23.21
C ALA A 433 33.70 -31.38 23.33
N ARG A 434 34.36 -30.47 22.59
CA ARG A 434 35.80 -30.25 22.66
C ARG A 434 36.23 -29.74 24.04
N ILE A 435 35.51 -28.77 24.61
CA ILE A 435 35.76 -28.25 25.95
C ILE A 435 35.54 -29.33 27.01
N SER A 436 34.46 -30.11 26.92
CA SER A 436 34.17 -31.19 27.86
C SER A 436 35.25 -32.27 27.83
N LYS A 437 35.76 -32.62 26.63
CA LYS A 437 36.88 -33.56 26.48
C LYS A 437 38.14 -33.01 27.16
N LEU A 438 38.49 -31.75 26.88
CA LEU A 438 39.65 -31.07 27.50
C LEU A 438 39.51 -30.98 29.03
N LEU A 439 38.32 -30.68 29.54
CA LEU A 439 38.05 -30.62 30.98
C LEU A 439 38.19 -31.99 31.64
N HIS A 440 37.67 -33.04 31.00
CA HIS A 440 37.80 -34.41 31.48
C HIS A 440 39.28 -34.80 31.57
N GLU A 441 40.04 -34.59 30.49
CA GLU A 441 41.48 -34.86 30.45
C GLU A 441 42.23 -34.05 31.52
N SER A 442 41.94 -32.75 31.66
CA SER A 442 42.54 -31.88 32.69
C SER A 442 42.25 -32.37 34.12
N TYR A 443 41.02 -32.81 34.39
CA TYR A 443 40.62 -33.38 35.68
C TYR A 443 41.43 -34.64 36.02
N TYR A 444 41.59 -35.56 35.06
CA TYR A 444 42.41 -36.76 35.27
C TYR A 444 43.89 -36.42 35.52
N HIS A 445 44.45 -35.47 34.78
CA HIS A 445 45.82 -34.99 35.04
C HIS A 445 45.98 -34.41 36.44
N LEU A 446 45.01 -33.62 36.92
CA LEU A 446 45.05 -33.04 38.26
C LEU A 446 44.91 -34.10 39.36
N LYS A 447 44.03 -35.09 39.14
CA LYS A 447 43.83 -36.20 40.08
C LYS A 447 45.10 -37.05 40.20
N SER A 448 45.70 -37.44 39.07
CA SER A 448 46.97 -38.18 39.04
C SER A 448 48.10 -37.41 39.75
N LYS A 449 48.26 -36.11 39.45
CA LYS A 449 49.25 -35.25 40.14
C LYS A 449 49.01 -35.15 41.65
N ARG A 450 47.74 -35.14 42.10
CA ARG A 450 47.39 -35.09 43.51
C ARG A 450 47.69 -36.42 44.21
N GLU A 451 47.39 -37.54 43.58
CA GLU A 451 47.74 -38.88 44.09
C GLU A 451 49.25 -39.05 44.19
N LEU A 452 50.02 -38.54 43.22
CA LEU A 452 51.48 -38.49 43.31
C LEU A 452 51.96 -37.64 44.50
N ALA A 453 51.40 -36.44 44.69
CA ALA A 453 51.77 -35.57 45.81
C ALA A 453 51.40 -36.16 47.19
N ASP A 454 50.25 -36.83 47.29
CA ASP A 454 49.80 -37.50 48.51
C ASP A 454 50.65 -38.75 48.82
N ASN A 455 51.04 -39.51 47.80
CA ASN A 455 51.99 -40.62 47.95
C ASN A 455 53.39 -40.14 48.36
N LEU A 456 53.85 -39.00 47.82
CA LEU A 456 55.10 -38.36 48.25
C LEU A 456 55.03 -37.83 49.70
N LYS A 457 53.88 -37.31 50.13
CA LYS A 457 53.66 -36.88 51.52
C LYS A 457 53.65 -38.03 52.52
N LYS A 458 53.06 -39.19 52.16
CA LYS A 458 53.11 -40.40 53.01
C LYS A 458 54.55 -40.86 53.25
N ILE A 459 55.43 -40.70 52.25
CA ILE A 459 56.86 -41.01 52.36
C ILE A 459 57.61 -39.99 53.24
N SER A 460 57.18 -38.73 53.28
CA SER A 460 57.78 -37.69 54.14
C SER A 460 57.57 -37.90 55.65
N HIS A 461 56.70 -38.84 56.05
CA HIS A 461 56.32 -39.04 57.45
C HIS A 461 56.55 -40.46 57.99
N GLU A 462 57.00 -41.42 57.18
CA GLU A 462 57.29 -42.78 57.66
C GLU A 462 58.66 -43.27 57.20
N ASP A 463 59.58 -43.41 58.17
CA ASP A 463 60.81 -44.18 58.05
C ASP A 463 60.45 -45.67 57.87
N ASN A 464 60.33 -46.13 56.62
CA ASN A 464 61.00 -47.35 56.13
C ASN A 464 60.46 -47.91 54.78
N THR A 465 61.40 -48.23 53.90
CA THR A 465 61.38 -49.38 52.95
C THR A 465 60.42 -49.40 51.75
N VAL A 466 60.11 -48.27 51.10
CA VAL A 466 59.67 -48.32 49.69
C VAL A 466 60.90 -48.43 48.79
N SER A 467 61.08 -49.58 48.14
CA SER A 467 62.24 -49.83 47.25
C SER A 467 62.20 -48.90 46.03
N ILE A 468 63.24 -48.08 45.90
CA ILE A 468 63.51 -47.14 44.80
C ILE A 468 63.35 -47.82 43.41
N ASN A 469 63.58 -49.14 43.32
CA ASN A 469 63.45 -49.89 42.07
C ASN A 469 62.02 -50.01 41.55
N THR A 470 61.01 -50.04 42.42
CA THR A 470 59.59 -50.04 42.00
C THR A 470 59.19 -48.68 41.44
N ILE A 471 59.78 -47.60 41.99
CA ILE A 471 59.58 -46.22 41.57
C ILE A 471 60.23 -45.98 40.19
N VAL A 472 61.44 -46.48 39.96
CA VAL A 472 62.12 -46.41 38.65
C VAL A 472 61.36 -47.18 37.56
N LYS A 473 60.70 -48.29 37.92
CA LYS A 473 59.87 -49.07 36.98
C LYS A 473 58.59 -48.33 36.58
N ASN A 474 57.95 -47.64 37.52
CA ASN A 474 56.76 -46.82 37.25
C ASN A 474 57.09 -45.51 36.52
N LEU A 475 58.23 -44.88 36.82
CA LEU A 475 58.74 -43.71 36.10
C LEU A 475 59.10 -44.04 34.63
N ARG A 476 59.60 -45.26 34.36
CA ARG A 476 59.88 -45.72 32.99
C ARG A 476 58.62 -45.96 32.16
N SER A 477 57.50 -46.34 32.78
CA SER A 477 56.20 -46.36 32.08
C SER A 477 55.63 -44.96 31.86
N GLU A 478 55.84 -44.01 32.77
CA GLU A 478 55.45 -42.60 32.57
C GLU A 478 56.31 -41.87 31.51
N LEU A 479 57.59 -42.20 31.37
CA LEU A 479 58.46 -41.66 30.32
C LEU A 479 58.02 -42.07 28.89
N LEU A 480 57.27 -43.17 28.75
CA LEU A 480 56.63 -43.55 27.49
C LEU A 480 55.40 -42.65 27.17
N GLU A 481 54.81 -42.00 28.18
CA GLU A 481 53.67 -41.08 28.05
C GLU A 481 54.11 -39.61 27.84
N ASP A 482 55.32 -39.20 28.24
CA ASP A 482 55.89 -37.87 27.94
C ASP A 482 56.00 -37.59 26.42
N ASN A 483 56.12 -38.64 25.59
CA ASN A 483 56.05 -38.52 24.13
C ASN A 483 54.68 -38.02 23.64
N GLN A 484 53.59 -38.29 24.36
CA GLN A 484 52.26 -37.79 24.02
C GLN A 484 52.14 -36.28 24.34
N LEU A 485 52.82 -35.80 25.38
CA LEU A 485 52.84 -34.38 25.74
C LEU A 485 53.58 -33.53 24.69
N ASN A 486 54.65 -34.06 24.09
CA ASN A 486 55.32 -33.45 22.95
C ASN A 486 54.46 -33.50 21.68
N THR A 487 53.66 -34.55 21.50
CA THR A 487 52.69 -34.65 20.41
C THR A 487 51.62 -33.57 20.53
N ILE A 488 51.12 -33.29 21.73
CA ILE A 488 50.12 -32.23 21.99
C ILE A 488 50.71 -30.82 21.78
N LYS A 489 51.98 -30.58 22.18
CA LYS A 489 52.65 -29.30 21.87
C LYS A 489 52.79 -29.10 20.36
N ASN A 490 53.18 -30.15 19.63
CA ASN A 490 53.25 -30.12 18.18
C ASN A 490 51.85 -29.91 17.56
N ASP A 491 50.79 -30.54 18.06
CA ASP A 491 49.43 -30.38 17.55
C ASP A 491 48.90 -28.95 17.75
N ILE A 492 49.24 -28.30 18.88
CA ILE A 492 48.90 -26.88 19.12
C ILE A 492 49.66 -25.98 18.15
N GLU A 493 50.95 -26.23 17.90
CA GLU A 493 51.74 -25.46 16.93
C GLU A 493 51.26 -25.67 15.49
N ILE A 494 50.84 -26.89 15.12
CA ILE A 494 50.29 -27.20 13.79
C ILE A 494 48.92 -26.53 13.60
N LEU A 495 48.02 -26.64 14.58
CA LEU A 495 46.66 -26.09 14.47
C LEU A 495 46.64 -24.56 14.47
N ASN A 496 47.57 -23.92 15.18
CA ASN A 496 47.69 -22.48 15.23
C ASN A 496 48.72 -21.92 14.23
N TYR A 497 49.24 -22.75 13.31
CA TYR A 497 50.29 -22.34 12.37
C TYR A 497 49.90 -21.09 11.58
N ASP A 498 48.71 -21.07 10.99
CA ASP A 498 48.23 -19.96 10.16
C ASP A 498 48.04 -18.65 10.97
N PHE A 499 47.51 -18.76 12.19
CA PHE A 499 47.44 -17.64 13.14
C PHE A 499 48.84 -17.12 13.52
N ILE A 500 49.78 -18.02 13.85
CA ILE A 500 51.15 -17.67 14.22
C ILE A 500 51.87 -16.98 13.05
N GLN A 501 51.65 -17.42 11.80
CA GLN A 501 52.22 -16.76 10.62
C GLN A 501 51.66 -15.35 10.46
N ARG A 502 50.32 -15.17 10.53
CA ARG A 502 49.71 -13.83 10.47
C ARG A 502 50.21 -12.91 11.58
N LEU A 503 50.34 -13.45 12.80
CA LEU A 503 50.85 -12.71 13.95
C LEU A 503 52.33 -12.31 13.78
N LYS A 504 53.18 -13.22 13.27
CA LYS A 504 54.59 -12.93 12.93
C LYS A 504 54.74 -11.87 11.84
N THR A 505 53.88 -11.91 10.81
CA THR A 505 53.89 -10.88 9.75
C THR A 505 53.47 -9.51 10.27
N LYS A 506 52.46 -9.48 11.15
CA LYS A 506 51.92 -8.23 11.69
C LYS A 506 52.82 -7.62 12.77
N VAL A 507 53.46 -8.45 13.60
CA VAL A 507 54.33 -8.02 14.71
C VAL A 507 55.60 -8.89 14.77
N PRO A 508 56.65 -8.55 13.98
CA PRO A 508 57.85 -9.38 13.82
C PRO A 508 58.78 -9.42 15.04
N HIS A 509 58.56 -8.58 16.05
CA HIS A 509 59.43 -8.46 17.25
C HIS A 509 58.97 -9.30 18.46
N LEU A 510 57.97 -10.17 18.27
CA LEU A 510 57.55 -11.15 19.29
C LEU A 510 58.59 -12.29 19.38
N THR A 511 58.95 -12.69 20.60
CA THR A 511 59.81 -13.87 20.78
C THR A 511 59.00 -15.15 20.66
N ASP A 512 59.65 -16.30 20.46
CA ASP A 512 58.94 -17.59 20.39
C ASP A 512 58.11 -17.87 21.65
N THR A 513 58.61 -17.47 22.82
CA THR A 513 57.86 -17.52 24.09
C THR A 513 56.61 -16.63 24.08
N ASP A 514 56.69 -15.46 23.44
CA ASP A 514 55.54 -14.55 23.32
C ASP A 514 54.49 -15.16 22.37
N LEU A 515 54.92 -15.75 21.25
CA LEU A 515 54.05 -16.40 20.27
C LEU A 515 53.35 -17.63 20.85
N GLU A 516 54.07 -18.44 21.62
CA GLU A 516 53.51 -19.59 22.34
C GLU A 516 52.43 -19.14 23.34
N ILE A 517 52.66 -18.04 24.08
CA ILE A 517 51.66 -17.49 25.01
C ILE A 517 50.47 -16.88 24.24
N CYS A 518 50.69 -16.18 23.13
CA CYS A 518 49.61 -15.69 22.26
C CYS A 518 48.75 -16.83 21.70
N SER A 519 49.37 -17.93 21.29
CA SER A 519 48.71 -19.16 20.83
C SER A 519 47.76 -19.71 21.90
N TYR A 520 48.23 -19.79 23.16
CA TYR A 520 47.36 -20.22 24.27
C TYR A 520 46.21 -19.25 24.57
N ILE A 521 46.43 -17.94 24.44
CA ILE A 521 45.39 -16.93 24.66
C ILE A 521 44.36 -16.95 23.53
N TYR A 522 44.80 -17.12 22.29
CA TYR A 522 43.93 -17.26 21.12
C TYR A 522 42.99 -18.47 21.25
N MET A 523 43.48 -19.54 21.87
CA MET A 523 42.67 -20.73 22.22
C MET A 523 41.71 -20.52 23.41
N GLY A 524 41.66 -19.32 24.00
CA GLY A 524 40.76 -18.98 25.11
C GLY A 524 41.21 -19.47 26.49
N LEU A 525 42.50 -19.83 26.65
CA LEU A 525 43.02 -20.31 27.94
C LEU A 525 43.23 -19.16 28.92
N ASN A 526 42.80 -19.36 30.17
CA ASN A 526 42.95 -18.37 31.23
C ASN A 526 44.36 -18.41 31.86
N ARG A 527 44.69 -17.37 32.64
CA ARG A 527 46.03 -17.21 33.26
C ARG A 527 46.44 -18.38 34.15
N LYS A 528 45.49 -19.04 34.81
CA LYS A 528 45.77 -20.21 35.66
C LYS A 528 46.10 -21.44 34.81
N GLU A 529 45.39 -21.62 33.70
CA GLU A 529 45.62 -22.70 32.73
C GLU A 529 46.96 -22.55 32.02
N ILE A 530 47.28 -21.35 31.52
CA ILE A 530 48.57 -21.07 30.85
C ILE A 530 49.75 -21.28 31.81
N SER A 531 49.63 -20.85 33.06
CA SER A 531 50.66 -21.05 34.10
C SER A 531 50.92 -22.54 34.36
N ARG A 532 49.86 -23.35 34.38
CA ARG A 532 49.93 -24.80 34.53
C ARG A 532 50.57 -25.49 33.32
N LEU A 533 50.24 -25.06 32.10
CA LEU A 533 50.80 -25.62 30.86
C LEU A 533 52.30 -25.32 30.71
N ARG A 534 52.72 -24.12 31.10
CA ARG A 534 54.13 -23.71 31.03
C ARG A 534 54.96 -24.12 32.25
N SER A 535 54.37 -24.73 33.28
CA SER A 535 55.04 -24.98 34.57
C SER A 535 55.69 -23.73 35.16
N THR A 536 55.02 -22.57 35.04
CA THR A 536 55.49 -21.28 35.57
C THR A 536 54.45 -20.68 36.52
N SER A 537 54.81 -19.65 37.27
CA SER A 537 53.85 -18.98 38.16
C SER A 537 52.81 -18.17 37.38
N ILE A 538 51.60 -18.01 37.95
CA ILE A 538 50.54 -17.13 37.40
C ILE A 538 51.07 -15.71 37.22
N GLU A 539 51.96 -15.27 38.11
CA GLU A 539 52.60 -13.96 38.06
C GLU A 539 53.54 -13.81 36.85
N ALA A 540 54.27 -14.87 36.48
CA ALA A 540 55.06 -14.88 35.25
C ALA A 540 54.17 -14.71 34.00
N ILE A 541 53.01 -15.37 33.97
CA ILE A 541 52.05 -15.22 32.86
C ILE A 541 51.44 -13.81 32.82
N ARG A 542 51.17 -13.19 33.97
CA ARG A 542 50.71 -11.78 34.02
C ARG A 542 51.76 -10.83 33.43
N LYS A 543 53.03 -11.01 33.80
CA LYS A 543 54.14 -10.21 33.26
C LYS A 543 54.31 -10.41 31.76
N SER A 544 54.23 -11.65 31.28
CA SER A 544 54.28 -11.95 29.84
C SER A 544 53.11 -11.34 29.07
N ARG A 545 51.86 -11.42 29.58
CA ARG A 545 50.70 -10.76 28.96
C ARG A 545 50.86 -9.24 28.88
N TYR A 546 51.37 -8.62 29.95
CA TYR A 546 51.65 -7.19 29.95
C TYR A 546 52.73 -6.81 28.93
N ARG A 547 53.81 -7.61 28.85
CA ARG A 547 54.87 -7.44 27.85
C ARG A 547 54.33 -7.59 26.42
N ILE A 548 53.52 -8.60 26.16
CA ILE A 548 52.88 -8.85 24.87
C ILE A 548 51.98 -7.66 24.50
N ARG A 549 51.13 -7.17 25.41
CA ARG A 549 50.29 -5.99 25.17
C ARG A 549 51.12 -4.77 24.76
N LYS A 550 52.24 -4.52 25.43
CA LYS A 550 53.16 -3.43 25.05
C LYS A 550 53.76 -3.62 23.66
N LYS A 551 54.17 -4.85 23.32
CA LYS A 551 54.72 -5.17 21.99
C LYS A 551 53.69 -5.10 20.86
N LEU A 552 52.41 -5.29 21.18
CA LEU A 552 51.28 -5.17 20.25
C LEU A 552 50.71 -3.74 20.19
N GLU A 553 51.28 -2.78 20.94
CA GLU A 553 50.86 -1.37 20.98
C GLU A 553 49.36 -1.15 21.30
N LEU A 554 48.79 -2.03 22.14
CA LEU A 554 47.37 -1.96 22.51
C LEU A 554 47.05 -0.79 23.44
N ALA A 555 45.93 -0.10 23.18
CA ALA A 555 45.43 0.95 24.07
C ALA A 555 44.98 0.38 25.42
N ALA A 556 44.78 1.26 26.40
CA ALA A 556 44.38 0.86 27.76
C ALA A 556 43.05 0.08 27.78
N ASP A 557 42.14 0.43 26.87
CA ASP A 557 40.78 -0.12 26.79
C ASP A 557 40.66 -1.36 25.88
N ASP A 558 41.69 -1.68 25.09
CA ASP A 558 41.66 -2.83 24.18
C ASP A 558 41.88 -4.14 24.94
N ASP A 559 41.04 -5.16 24.73
CA ASP A 559 41.29 -6.50 25.28
C ASP A 559 42.29 -7.29 24.41
N LEU A 560 43.25 -7.95 25.08
CA LEU A 560 44.31 -8.70 24.39
C LEU A 560 43.76 -9.93 23.66
N GLU A 561 42.75 -10.59 24.23
CA GLU A 561 42.15 -11.79 23.64
C GLU A 561 41.31 -11.44 22.42
N ASP A 562 40.49 -10.38 22.51
CA ASP A 562 39.69 -9.88 21.39
C ASP A 562 40.58 -9.41 20.23
N TYR A 563 41.68 -8.71 20.55
CA TYR A 563 42.66 -8.32 19.54
C TYR A 563 43.28 -9.54 18.84
N LEU A 564 43.73 -10.56 19.60
CA LEU A 564 44.32 -11.76 19.00
C LEU A 564 43.31 -12.56 18.16
N LYS A 565 42.03 -12.62 18.55
CA LYS A 565 40.97 -13.24 17.75
C LYS A 565 40.63 -12.48 16.46
N SER A 566 40.95 -11.18 16.40
CA SER A 566 40.76 -10.34 15.21
C SER A 566 41.86 -10.48 14.14
N ILE A 567 42.95 -11.19 14.46
CA ILE A 567 44.07 -11.50 13.54
C ILE A 567 43.78 -12.79 12.80
#